data_AF-A0A0E3SHX1-F1
#
_entry.id   AF-A0A0E3SHX1-F1
#
_cell.length_a   1.000
_cell.length_b   1.000
_cell.length_c   1.000
_cell.angle_alpha   90.00
_cell.angle_beta   90.00
_cell.angle_gamma   90.00
#
_symmetry.space_group_name_H-M   'P 1'
#
loop_
_entity.id
_entity.type
_entity.pdbx_description
1 polymer ?
#
loop_
_entity_poly.entity_id
_entity_poly.type
_entity_poly.pdbx_seq_one_letter_code
_entity_poly.pdbx_strand_id
1 'polypeptide(L)' 'MRVKKAIEGVQGVKKVDVSLENRQAVVEFDEGKTDTEKIKAAIRETGYEPA' A
#
# COMPACT_ATOMS: atom_id res chain seq x y z
N MET A 1 8.52 -7.98 -4.63
CA MET A 1 7.81 -6.72 -4.97
C MET A 1 8.17 -5.66 -3.93
N ARG A 2 8.73 -4.51 -4.33
CA ARG A 2 9.09 -3.41 -3.40
C ARG A 2 7.85 -2.73 -2.80
N VAL A 3 6.85 -2.42 -3.64
CA VAL A 3 5.58 -1.78 -3.25
C VAL A 3 4.82 -2.62 -2.21
N LYS A 4 4.56 -3.91 -2.50
CA LYS A 4 3.85 -4.80 -1.56
C LYS A 4 4.49 -4.80 -0.17
N LYS A 5 5.81 -4.97 -0.10
CA LYS A 5 6.56 -4.99 1.17
C LYS A 5 6.52 -3.67 1.92
N ALA A 6 6.54 -2.53 1.22
CA ALA A 6 6.43 -1.24 1.87
C ALA A 6 5.06 -1.02 2.49
N ILE A 7 3.99 -1.40 1.78
CA ILE A 7 2.63 -1.30 2.32
C ILE A 7 2.44 -2.30 3.48
N GLU A 8 2.95 -3.54 3.37
CA GLU A 8 2.90 -4.52 4.47
C GLU A 8 3.67 -4.06 5.71
N GLY A 9 4.66 -3.17 5.56
CA GLY A 9 5.38 -2.56 6.68
C GLY A 9 4.58 -1.47 7.42
N VAL A 10 3.48 -0.98 6.84
CA VAL A 10 2.64 0.05 7.46
C VAL A 10 1.82 -0.59 8.58
N GLN A 11 1.99 -0.08 9.79
CA GLN A 11 1.27 -0.56 10.96
C GLN A 11 -0.24 -0.32 10.80
N GLY A 12 -1.03 -1.39 10.84
CA GLY A 12 -2.48 -1.33 10.58
C GLY A 12 -2.90 -1.94 9.25
N VAL A 13 -1.97 -2.25 8.36
CA VAL A 13 -2.27 -3.02 7.15
C VAL A 13 -2.49 -4.49 7.50
N LYS A 14 -3.61 -5.04 7.05
CA LYS A 14 -3.99 -6.45 7.23
C LYS A 14 -3.63 -7.29 6.02
N LYS A 15 -3.85 -6.76 4.82
CA LYS A 15 -3.61 -7.48 3.57
C LYS A 15 -3.22 -6.52 2.45
N VAL A 16 -2.35 -6.97 1.57
CA VAL A 16 -1.91 -6.22 0.39
C VAL A 16 -1.90 -7.16 -0.80
N ASP A 17 -2.64 -6.77 -1.82
CA ASP A 17 -2.69 -7.43 -3.12
C ASP A 17 -2.27 -6.43 -4.19
N VAL A 18 -1.21 -6.73 -4.95
CA VAL A 18 -0.69 -5.84 -5.99
C VAL A 18 -0.77 -6.56 -7.32
N SER A 19 -1.64 -6.06 -8.18
CA SER A 19 -1.84 -6.54 -9.54
C SER A 19 -1.06 -5.65 -10.52
N LEU A 20 0.13 -6.12 -10.94
CA LEU A 20 0.92 -5.41 -11.96
C LEU A 20 0.27 -5.46 -13.35
N GLU A 21 -0.43 -6.55 -13.66
CA GLU A 21 -1.18 -6.71 -14.92
C GLU A 21 -2.23 -5.62 -15.10
N ASN A 22 -2.99 -5.33 -14.04
CA ASN A 22 -4.02 -4.28 -14.04
C ASN A 22 -3.49 -2.92 -13.55
N ARG A 23 -2.21 -2.83 -13.16
CA ARG A 23 -1.60 -1.65 -12.51
C ARG A 23 -2.42 -1.15 -11.30
N GLN A 24 -2.99 -2.06 -10.53
CA GLN A 24 -3.82 -1.76 -9.35
C GLN A 24 -3.23 -2.37 -8.09
N ALA A 25 -3.45 -1.71 -6.96
CA ALA A 25 -3.11 -2.22 -5.63
C ALA A 25 -4.36 -2.17 -4.75
N VAL A 26 -4.73 -3.33 -4.18
CA VAL A 26 -5.80 -3.47 -3.20
C VAL A 26 -5.14 -3.65 -1.84
N VAL A 27 -5.47 -2.76 -0.91
CA VAL A 27 -4.91 -2.77 0.44
C VAL A 27 -6.07 -2.84 1.42
N GLU A 28 -6.11 -3.90 2.20
CA GLU A 28 -6.99 -4.00 3.35
C GLU A 28 -6.23 -3.51 4.58
N PHE A 29 -6.78 -2.49 5.22
CA PHE A 29 -6.18 -1.88 6.38
C PHE A 29 -7.23 -1.53 7.42
N ASP A 30 -6.78 -1.35 8.65
CA ASP A 30 -7.62 -0.95 9.77
C ASP A 30 -7.68 0.57 9.85
N GLU A 31 -8.84 1.18 9.56
CA GLU A 31 -9.06 2.63 9.57
C GLU A 31 -8.78 3.27 10.96
N GLY A 32 -8.75 2.47 12.03
CA GLY A 32 -8.35 2.95 13.36
C GLY A 32 -6.84 3.07 13.58
N LYS A 33 -6.01 2.51 12.68
CA LYS A 33 -4.54 2.47 12.83
C LYS A 33 -3.82 3.14 11.66
N THR A 34 -4.37 3.03 10.46
CA THR A 34 -3.80 3.62 9.25
C THR A 34 -4.87 4.10 8.30
N ASP A 35 -4.44 4.92 7.35
CA ASP A 35 -5.30 5.64 6.43
C ASP A 35 -4.76 5.52 5.01
N THR A 36 -5.61 5.79 4.03
CA THR A 36 -5.21 5.80 2.61
C THR A 36 -4.06 6.76 2.33
N GLU A 37 -3.95 7.88 3.04
CA GLU A 37 -2.82 8.82 2.88
C GLU A 37 -1.49 8.23 3.32
N LYS A 38 -1.44 7.57 4.49
CA LYS A 38 -0.22 6.89 4.97
C LYS A 38 0.22 5.78 4.02
N ILE A 39 -0.75 5.03 3.50
CA ILE A 39 -0.49 3.97 2.51
C ILE A 39 0.07 4.59 1.22
N LYS A 40 -0.54 5.65 0.70
CA LYS A 40 -0.03 6.38 -0.48
C LYS A 40 1.38 6.92 -0.25
N ALA A 41 1.67 7.44 0.94
CA ALA A 41 3.01 7.91 1.30
C ALA A 41 4.05 6.77 1.28
N ALA A 42 3.72 5.62 1.87
CA ALA A 42 4.58 4.43 1.83
C ALA A 42 4.82 3.93 0.40
N ILE A 43 3.81 4.02 -0.47
CA ILE A 43 3.94 3.66 -1.90
C ILE A 43 4.86 4.67 -2.61
N ARG A 44 4.70 5.97 -2.35
CA ARG A 44 5.58 7.03 -2.89
C ARG A 44 7.03 6.87 -2.47
N GLU A 45 7.30 6.47 -1.22
CA GLU A 45 8.66 6.16 -0.74
C GLU A 45 9.32 5.02 -1.54
N THR A 46 8.53 4.11 -2.12
CA THR A 46 9.06 3.07 -3.00
C THR A 46 9.31 3.51 -4.44
N GLY A 47 8.99 4.76 -4.78
CA GLY A 47 9.10 5.31 -6.12
C GLY A 47 7.96 4.92 -7.05
N TYR A 48 6.82 4.48 -6.50
CA TYR A 48 5.59 4.25 -7.27
C TYR A 48 4.60 5.36 -6.95
N GLU A 49 4.07 6.02 -7.98
CA GLU A 49 2.98 6.98 -7.81
C GLU A 49 1.66 6.28 -8.19
N PRO A 50 0.79 5.96 -7.22
CA PRO A 50 -0.58 5.59 -7.55
C PRO A 50 -1.26 6.82 -8.14
N ALA A 51 -1.71 6.69 -9.40
CA ALA A 51 -2.48 7.72 -10.11
C ALA A 51 -3.88 7.90 -9.50
#